data_AF-A0A848HFQ9-F1
#
_entry.id   AF-A0A848HFQ9-F1
#
_cell.length_a   1.000
_cell.length_b   1.000
_cell.length_c   1.000
_cell.angle_alpha   90.00
_cell.angle_beta   90.00
_cell.angle_gamma   90.00
#
_symmetry.space_group_name_H-M   'P 1'
#
loop_
_entity.id
_entity.type
_entity.pdbx_description
1 polymer ?
#
loop_
_entity_poly.entity_id
_entity_poly.type
_entity_poly.pdbx_seq_one_letter_code
_entity_poly.pdbx_strand_id
1 'polypeptide(L)'
;MAGQAAGGSGWLLLAFQPRAGTLVNQWAADDAQAVAGGVPLLALNLHRGDHRVEDFLANVDWRGVYARYQAAVHAASDAFACEPDAIGDALVVDVRRAGVFDKAGTMVAGALRRDPEQVANWSADLEPGRPLVVYCVYGHEVGRATALRLRAAGHDARFLQGGIAAWEAAGRPLRTIGPD
;
A
#
# COMPACT_ATOMS: atom_id res chain seq x y z
N MET A 1 -10.56 -34.92 9.54
CA MET A 1 -11.51 -34.42 10.55
C MET A 1 -11.90 -33.00 10.16
N ALA A 2 -13.01 -32.87 9.43
CA ALA A 2 -13.53 -31.58 9.00
C ALA A 2 -14.22 -30.91 10.19
N GLY A 3 -13.73 -29.75 10.61
CA GLY A 3 -14.41 -28.93 11.61
C GLY A 3 -15.67 -28.34 11.01
N GLN A 4 -16.82 -28.65 11.60
CA GLN A 4 -18.10 -28.03 11.33
C GLN A 4 -17.96 -26.49 11.32
N ALA A 5 -18.33 -25.85 10.20
CA ALA A 5 -18.67 -24.45 10.21
C ALA A 5 -20.02 -24.31 10.95
N ALA A 6 -19.96 -23.95 12.23
CA ALA A 6 -21.15 -23.60 13.00
C ALA A 6 -21.81 -22.39 12.33
N GLY A 7 -23.11 -22.47 12.06
CA GLY A 7 -23.91 -21.36 11.56
C GLY A 7 -24.08 -20.29 12.65
N GLY A 8 -23.12 -19.38 12.75
CA GLY A 8 -23.14 -18.21 13.63
C GLY A 8 -23.21 -16.90 12.85
N SER A 9 -23.94 -15.92 13.39
CA SER A 9 -23.90 -14.52 12.98
C SER A 9 -22.46 -13.99 13.02
N GLY A 10 -21.99 -13.29 11.98
CA GLY A 10 -20.64 -12.74 11.98
C GLY A 10 -20.42 -11.67 10.93
N TRP A 11 -19.26 -11.02 11.03
CA TRP A 11 -18.86 -9.89 10.20
C TRP A 11 -17.70 -10.28 9.29
N LEU A 12 -17.70 -9.78 8.05
CA LEU A 12 -16.50 -9.70 7.25
C LEU A 12 -15.86 -8.32 7.49
N LEU A 13 -14.64 -8.31 8.02
CA LEU A 13 -13.86 -7.10 8.27
C LEU A 13 -12.81 -6.92 7.18
N LEU A 14 -12.78 -5.75 6.54
CA LEU A 14 -11.61 -5.27 5.81
C LEU A 14 -10.75 -4.47 6.78
N ALA A 15 -9.51 -4.90 6.99
CA ALA A 15 -8.56 -4.24 7.89
C ALA A 15 -7.21 -4.00 7.20
N PHE A 16 -6.54 -2.91 7.58
CA PHE A 16 -5.15 -2.68 7.23
C PHE A 16 -4.23 -3.25 8.31
N GLN A 17 -3.13 -3.89 7.91
CA GLN A 17 -2.11 -4.42 8.81
C GLN A 17 -0.87 -3.51 8.79
N PRO A 18 -0.67 -2.59 9.76
CA PRO A 18 0.43 -1.63 9.75
C PRO A 18 1.81 -2.27 9.64
N ARG A 19 2.03 -3.40 10.33
CA ARG A 19 3.32 -4.11 10.33
C ARG A 19 3.64 -4.78 8.99
N ALA A 20 2.60 -5.21 8.26
CA ALA A 20 2.76 -5.90 6.98
C ALA A 20 2.58 -4.95 5.79
N GLY A 21 1.95 -3.79 5.96
CA GLY A 21 1.61 -2.87 4.88
C GLY A 21 0.54 -3.39 3.92
N THR A 22 -0.30 -4.32 4.38
CA THR A 22 -1.29 -5.05 3.56
C THR A 22 -2.73 -4.81 4.02
N LEU A 23 -3.68 -5.01 3.11
CA LEU A 23 -5.10 -5.12 3.42
C LEU A 23 -5.47 -6.60 3.56
N VAL A 24 -6.29 -6.93 4.55
CA VAL A 24 -6.80 -8.29 4.78
C VAL A 24 -8.31 -8.28 4.96
N ASN A 25 -8.94 -9.32 4.44
CA ASN A 25 -10.32 -9.66 4.73
C ASN A 25 -10.34 -10.75 5.81
N GLN A 26 -11.01 -10.51 6.93
CA GLN A 26 -11.09 -11.45 8.05
C GLN A 26 -12.54 -11.66 8.49
N TRP A 27 -12.93 -12.91 8.71
CA TRP A 27 -14.19 -13.24 9.37
C TRP A 27 -14.07 -13.05 10.87
N ALA A 28 -15.05 -12.38 11.47
CA ALA A 28 -15.21 -12.22 12.91
C ALA A 28 -16.55 -12.83 13.33
N ALA A 29 -16.51 -13.86 14.18
CA ALA A 29 -17.70 -14.56 14.67
C ALA A 29 -18.44 -13.80 15.78
N ASP A 30 -17.80 -12.83 16.43
CA ASP A 30 -18.38 -11.95 17.43
C ASP A 30 -17.60 -10.62 17.51
N ASP A 31 -18.12 -9.67 18.30
CA ASP A 31 -17.54 -8.32 18.45
C ASP A 31 -16.19 -8.32 19.19
N ALA A 32 -15.76 -9.45 19.77
CA ALA A 32 -14.50 -9.58 20.52
C ALA A 32 -13.33 -10.05 19.64
N GLN A 33 -13.60 -10.55 18.42
CA GLN A 33 -12.57 -10.96 17.46
C GLN A 33 -11.96 -9.75 16.71
N ALA A 34 -11.19 -8.94 17.44
CA ALA A 34 -10.38 -7.89 16.84
C ALA A 34 -9.23 -8.47 16.01
N VAL A 35 -8.94 -7.88 14.84
CA VAL A 35 -7.75 -8.19 14.04
C VAL A 35 -6.53 -7.83 14.88
N ALA A 36 -5.73 -8.82 15.32
CA ALA A 36 -4.57 -8.57 16.16
C ALA A 36 -3.62 -7.56 15.50
N GLY A 37 -3.56 -6.34 16.04
CA GLY A 37 -2.75 -5.24 15.51
C GLY A 37 -3.21 -4.66 14.16
N GLY A 38 -4.39 -5.02 13.66
CA GLY A 38 -4.98 -4.46 12.45
C GLY A 38 -5.86 -3.24 12.72
N VAL A 39 -5.93 -2.31 11.77
CA VAL A 39 -6.83 -1.16 11.80
C VAL A 39 -8.08 -1.49 10.98
N PRO A 40 -9.26 -1.67 11.60
CA PRO A 40 -10.49 -1.96 10.86
C PRO A 40 -10.92 -0.75 10.01
N LEU A 41 -11.29 -1.02 8.76
CA LEU A 41 -11.67 0.01 7.78
C LEU A 41 -13.16 -0.07 7.41
N LEU A 42 -13.68 -1.30 7.33
CA LEU A 42 -15.05 -1.61 6.95
C LEU A 42 -15.47 -2.93 7.61
N ALA A 43 -16.68 -2.95 8.16
CA ALA A 43 -17.31 -4.16 8.70
C ALA A 43 -18.60 -4.44 7.93
N LEU A 44 -18.75 -5.68 7.47
CA LEU A 44 -19.87 -6.11 6.64
C LEU A 44 -20.65 -7.21 7.36
N ASN A 45 -21.93 -6.96 7.66
CA ASN A 45 -22.81 -8.00 8.16
C ASN A 45 -23.28 -8.84 6.99
N LEU A 46 -22.74 -10.05 6.85
CA LEU A 46 -23.16 -10.98 5.80
C LEU A 46 -24.29 -11.87 6.35
N HIS A 47 -25.46 -11.28 6.61
CA HIS A 47 -26.68 -12.06 6.87
C HIS A 47 -27.41 -12.39 5.57
N ARG A 48 -27.98 -13.60 5.50
CA ARG A 48 -28.73 -14.13 4.36
C ARG A 48 -29.85 -13.16 3.95
N GLY A 49 -29.72 -12.64 2.74
CA GLY A 49 -30.77 -11.96 1.98
C GLY A 49 -30.39 -12.03 0.50
N ASP A 50 -31.40 -12.09 -0.36
CA ASP A 50 -31.31 -12.26 -1.83
C ASP A 50 -30.76 -11.00 -2.54
N HIS A 51 -29.90 -10.24 -1.85
CA HIS A 51 -29.36 -8.98 -2.31
C HIS A 51 -28.17 -9.22 -3.22
N ARG A 52 -28.17 -8.56 -4.37
CA ARG A 52 -27.02 -8.57 -5.28
C ARG A 52 -25.84 -7.88 -4.60
N VAL A 53 -24.65 -8.45 -4.77
CA VAL A 53 -23.39 -7.89 -4.25
C VAL A 53 -23.21 -6.44 -4.72
N GLU A 54 -23.63 -6.12 -5.95
CA GLU A 54 -23.52 -4.77 -6.50
C GLU A 54 -24.33 -3.73 -5.71
N ASP A 55 -25.57 -4.06 -5.34
CA ASP A 55 -26.45 -3.15 -4.59
C ASP A 55 -25.87 -2.86 -3.21
N PHE A 56 -25.24 -3.88 -2.61
CA PHE A 56 -24.55 -3.73 -1.35
C PHE A 56 -23.30 -2.84 -1.47
N LEU A 57 -22.44 -3.09 -2.46
CA LEU A 57 -21.23 -2.29 -2.67
C LEU A 57 -21.57 -0.83 -3.00
N ALA A 58 -22.71 -0.57 -3.65
CA ALA A 58 -23.19 0.78 -3.93
C ALA A 58 -23.56 1.58 -2.67
N ASN A 59 -23.93 0.88 -1.57
CA ASN A 59 -24.33 1.51 -0.31
C ASN A 59 -23.17 1.70 0.68
N VAL A 60 -21.96 1.25 0.34
CA VAL A 60 -20.78 1.46 1.18
C VAL A 60 -20.29 2.91 1.04
N ASP A 61 -20.04 3.57 2.17
CA ASP A 61 -19.32 4.85 2.19
C ASP A 61 -17.83 4.64 1.86
N TRP A 62 -17.53 4.44 0.58
CA TRP A 62 -16.17 4.22 0.09
C TRP A 62 -15.24 5.39 0.38
N ARG A 63 -15.78 6.62 0.46
CA ARG A 63 -14.99 7.80 0.83
C ARG A 63 -14.54 7.70 2.28
N GLY A 64 -15.43 7.33 3.20
CA GLY A 64 -15.09 7.09 4.60
C GLY A 64 -14.12 5.91 4.79
N VAL A 65 -14.32 4.80 4.07
CA VAL A 65 -13.39 3.66 4.07
C VAL A 65 -12.00 4.08 3.59
N TYR A 66 -11.94 4.84 2.48
CA TYR A 66 -10.68 5.33 1.96
C TYR A 66 -9.99 6.31 2.92
N ALA A 67 -10.71 7.24 3.53
CA ALA A 67 -10.14 8.17 4.51
C ALA A 67 -9.53 7.44 5.71
N ARG A 68 -10.20 6.38 6.21
CA ARG A 68 -9.64 5.52 7.28
C ARG A 68 -8.37 4.81 6.82
N TYR A 69 -8.36 4.31 5.59
CA TYR A 69 -7.17 3.67 5.00
C TYR A 69 -5.99 4.65 4.90
N GLN A 70 -6.23 5.86 4.40
CA GLN A 70 -5.20 6.91 4.32
C GLN A 70 -4.62 7.22 5.69
N ALA A 71 -5.49 7.47 6.69
CA ALA A 71 -5.06 7.75 8.05
C ALA A 71 -4.20 6.61 8.64
N ALA A 72 -4.63 5.35 8.43
CA ALA A 72 -3.91 4.18 8.92
C ALA A 72 -2.54 4.01 8.26
N VAL A 73 -2.45 4.18 6.94
CA VAL A 73 -1.20 4.09 6.19
C VAL A 73 -0.24 5.22 6.57
N HIS A 74 -0.74 6.44 6.71
CA HIS A 74 0.08 7.60 7.11
C HIS A 74 0.66 7.38 8.51
N ALA A 75 -0.19 7.10 9.50
CA ALA A 75 0.25 6.85 10.87
C ALA A 75 1.28 5.71 10.98
N ALA A 76 1.12 4.66 10.18
CA ALA A 76 2.05 3.54 10.16
C ALA A 76 3.41 3.85 9.49
N SER A 77 3.43 4.82 8.57
CA SER A 77 4.60 5.05 7.70
C SER A 77 5.34 6.36 7.94
N ASP A 78 4.76 7.36 8.61
CA ASP A 78 5.34 8.71 8.72
C ASP A 78 6.80 8.73 9.18
N ALA A 79 7.19 7.84 10.09
CA ALA A 79 8.58 7.71 10.55
C ALA A 79 9.59 7.30 9.45
N PHE A 80 9.11 6.80 8.31
CA PHE A 80 9.91 6.32 7.18
C PHE A 80 9.89 7.28 5.98
N ALA A 81 9.43 8.52 6.16
CA ALA A 81 9.56 9.56 5.14
C ALA A 81 11.04 9.81 4.81
N CYS A 82 11.35 10.09 3.56
CA CYS A 82 12.67 10.46 3.07
C CYS A 82 12.54 11.76 2.27
N GLU A 83 13.25 12.79 2.71
CA GLU A 83 13.41 14.02 1.94
C GLU A 83 14.36 13.79 0.76
N PRO A 84 14.16 14.48 -0.38
CA PRO A 84 14.99 14.28 -1.58
C PRO A 84 16.51 14.39 -1.35
N ASP A 85 16.96 15.27 -0.46
CA ASP A 85 18.39 15.45 -0.16
C ASP A 85 18.97 14.35 0.74
N ALA A 86 18.11 13.54 1.36
CA ALA A 86 18.49 12.43 2.23
C ALA A 86 18.52 11.07 1.51
N ILE A 87 18.36 11.03 0.18
CA ILE A 87 18.37 9.79 -0.60
C ILE A 87 19.77 9.14 -0.59
N GLY A 88 20.84 9.93 -0.73
CA GLY A 88 22.21 9.40 -0.75
C GLY A 88 22.44 8.38 -1.87
N ASP A 89 22.99 7.22 -1.52
CA ASP A 89 23.29 6.08 -2.41
C ASP A 89 22.16 5.04 -2.48
N ALA A 90 21.02 5.32 -1.85
CA ALA A 90 19.86 4.44 -1.82
C ALA A 90 19.41 4.06 -3.23
N LEU A 91 18.97 2.82 -3.39
CA LEU A 91 18.25 2.43 -4.59
C LEU A 91 16.92 3.18 -4.65
N VAL A 92 16.68 3.94 -5.71
CA VAL A 92 15.40 4.64 -5.91
C VAL A 92 14.48 3.78 -6.77
N VAL A 93 13.23 3.57 -6.34
CA VAL A 93 12.26 2.73 -7.06
C VAL A 93 10.94 3.45 -7.31
N ASP A 94 10.57 3.53 -8.58
CA ASP A 94 9.26 3.97 -9.04
C ASP A 94 8.24 2.85 -8.83
N VAL A 95 7.32 3.08 -7.90
CA VAL A 95 6.22 2.18 -7.56
C VAL A 95 4.87 2.76 -7.95
N ARG A 96 4.81 3.65 -8.95
CA ARG A 96 3.52 4.05 -9.54
C ARG A 96 2.78 2.80 -10.05
N ARG A 97 1.47 2.75 -9.86
CA ARG A 97 0.61 1.67 -10.39
C ARG A 97 0.77 1.59 -11.90
N ALA A 98 0.67 0.39 -12.48
CA ALA A 98 0.90 0.14 -13.91
C ALA A 98 0.23 1.19 -14.82
N GLY A 99 -1.10 1.34 -14.76
CA GLY A 99 -1.81 2.29 -15.61
C GLY A 99 -1.50 3.78 -15.38
N VAL A 100 -0.85 4.14 -14.26
CA VAL A 100 -0.32 5.50 -14.02
C VAL A 100 1.09 5.63 -14.61
N PHE A 101 1.92 4.59 -14.45
CA PHE A 101 3.26 4.56 -15.02
C PHE A 101 3.25 4.50 -16.55
N ASP A 102 2.36 3.72 -17.15
CA ASP A 102 2.26 3.56 -18.61
C ASP A 102 1.92 4.86 -19.34
N LYS A 103 1.30 5.81 -18.63
CA LYS A 103 0.95 7.15 -19.15
C LYS A 103 2.00 8.20 -18.82
N ALA A 104 3.04 7.85 -18.06
CA ALA A 104 4.07 8.77 -17.66
C ALA A 104 5.13 8.94 -18.74
N GLY A 105 5.53 10.19 -19.03
CA GLY A 105 6.65 10.47 -19.91
C GLY A 105 8.01 10.46 -19.21
N THR A 106 8.04 10.54 -17.88
CA THR A 106 9.27 10.72 -17.11
C THR A 106 9.28 9.92 -15.81
N MET A 107 10.49 9.67 -15.31
CA MET A 107 10.77 9.11 -13.99
C MET A 107 12.00 9.75 -13.36
N VAL A 108 12.18 9.60 -12.05
CA VAL A 108 13.39 10.06 -11.35
C VAL A 108 14.63 9.45 -12.02
N ALA A 109 15.63 10.28 -12.30
CA ALA A 109 16.86 9.82 -12.92
C ALA A 109 17.55 8.76 -12.05
N GLY A 110 17.99 7.65 -12.65
CA GLY A 110 18.60 6.52 -11.94
C GLY A 110 17.62 5.57 -11.23
N ALA A 111 16.32 5.88 -11.20
CA ALA A 111 15.36 5.00 -10.55
C ALA A 111 15.07 3.72 -11.36
N LEU A 112 14.72 2.64 -10.66
CA LEU A 112 14.19 1.40 -11.22
C LEU A 112 12.66 1.40 -11.15
N ARG A 113 12.01 0.81 -12.15
CA ARG A 113 10.56 0.57 -12.11
C ARG A 113 10.26 -0.79 -11.48
N ARG A 114 9.36 -0.84 -10.49
CA ARG A 114 8.82 -2.09 -9.92
C ARG A 114 7.35 -1.96 -9.56
N ASP A 115 6.55 -2.98 -9.88
CA ASP A 115 5.10 -2.94 -9.63
C ASP A 115 4.77 -3.00 -8.14
N PRO A 116 4.04 -2.01 -7.58
CA PRO A 116 3.61 -2.05 -6.19
C PRO A 116 2.71 -3.26 -5.87
N GLU A 117 2.08 -3.93 -6.83
CA GLU A 117 1.27 -5.13 -6.59
C GLU A 117 2.14 -6.39 -6.48
N GLN A 118 3.37 -6.35 -6.97
CA GLN A 118 4.27 -7.51 -7.06
C GLN A 118 5.42 -7.47 -6.03
N VAL A 119 5.29 -6.66 -4.97
CA VAL A 119 6.36 -6.43 -3.96
C VAL A 119 6.92 -7.74 -3.40
N ALA A 120 6.06 -8.70 -3.06
CA ALA A 120 6.49 -9.99 -2.52
C ALA A 120 7.40 -10.77 -3.49
N ASN A 121 7.26 -10.55 -4.80
CA ASN A 121 8.02 -11.26 -5.82
C ASN A 121 9.37 -10.58 -6.06
N TRP A 122 9.38 -9.29 -6.38
CA TRP A 122 10.62 -8.61 -6.77
C TRP A 122 11.49 -8.15 -5.60
N SER A 123 10.95 -8.10 -4.37
CA SER A 123 11.75 -7.73 -3.19
C SER A 123 12.82 -8.78 -2.88
N ALA A 124 12.55 -10.06 -3.19
CA ALA A 124 13.50 -11.15 -3.03
C ALA A 124 14.77 -11.00 -3.89
N ASP A 125 14.68 -10.25 -4.99
CA ASP A 125 15.79 -10.02 -5.93
C ASP A 125 16.64 -8.79 -5.55
N LEU A 126 16.28 -8.06 -4.49
CA LEU A 126 17.01 -6.86 -4.07
C LEU A 126 18.29 -7.23 -3.31
N GLU A 127 19.32 -6.41 -3.53
CA GLU A 127 20.57 -6.50 -2.77
C GLU A 127 20.32 -6.31 -1.26
N PRO A 128 20.66 -7.30 -0.42
CA PRO A 128 20.50 -7.18 1.03
C PRO A 128 21.32 -6.02 1.61
N GLY A 129 20.72 -5.28 2.55
CA GLY A 129 21.41 -4.21 3.28
C GLY A 129 21.55 -2.88 2.53
N ARG A 130 21.31 -2.83 1.22
CA ARG A 130 21.27 -1.56 0.48
C ARG A 130 20.01 -0.76 0.85
N PRO A 131 20.12 0.52 1.26
CA PRO A 131 18.95 1.36 1.53
C PRO A 131 18.06 1.54 0.30
N LEU A 132 16.76 1.65 0.51
CA LEU A 132 15.75 1.70 -0.54
C LEU A 132 14.82 2.89 -0.34
N VAL A 133 14.64 3.72 -1.38
CA VAL A 133 13.66 4.80 -1.38
C VAL A 133 12.65 4.56 -2.50
N VAL A 134 11.41 4.28 -2.13
CA VAL A 134 10.32 4.12 -3.09
C VAL A 134 9.56 5.42 -3.28
N TYR A 135 9.04 5.68 -4.49
CA TYR A 135 8.17 6.82 -4.74
C TYR A 135 6.96 6.46 -5.60
N CYS A 136 5.87 7.19 -5.38
CA CYS A 136 4.72 7.21 -6.27
C CYS A 136 4.50 8.65 -6.79
N VAL A 137 3.31 8.96 -7.34
CA VAL A 137 3.04 10.31 -7.87
C VAL A 137 3.22 11.39 -6.80
N TYR A 138 2.59 11.22 -5.64
CA TYR A 138 2.49 12.27 -4.61
C TYR A 138 3.07 11.88 -3.24
N GLY A 139 3.73 10.72 -3.12
CA GLY A 139 4.22 10.23 -1.82
C GLY A 139 3.11 9.79 -0.85
N HIS A 140 1.94 9.44 -1.41
CA HIS A 140 0.80 8.97 -0.65
C HIS A 140 0.81 7.44 -0.46
N GLU A 141 -0.35 6.81 -0.45
CA GLU A 141 -0.59 5.47 0.08
C GLU A 141 0.15 4.39 -0.70
N VAL A 142 0.27 4.53 -2.03
CA VAL A 142 0.99 3.55 -2.85
C VAL A 142 2.48 3.47 -2.47
N GLY A 143 3.15 4.62 -2.31
CA GLY A 143 4.55 4.66 -1.89
C GLY A 143 4.72 4.19 -0.44
N ARG A 144 3.88 4.72 0.45
CA ARG A 144 3.89 4.41 1.88
C ARG A 144 3.62 2.94 2.19
N ALA A 145 2.56 2.35 1.64
CA ALA A 145 2.25 0.94 1.84
C ALA A 145 3.28 0.01 1.18
N THR A 146 3.93 0.45 0.09
CA THR A 146 5.03 -0.32 -0.51
C THR A 146 6.26 -0.30 0.38
N ALA A 147 6.64 0.86 0.93
CA ALA A 147 7.72 0.94 1.91
C ALA A 147 7.44 0.04 3.12
N LEU A 148 6.22 0.06 3.67
CA LEU A 148 5.85 -0.83 4.79
C LEU A 148 6.00 -2.33 4.44
N ARG A 149 5.55 -2.75 3.25
CA ARG A 149 5.70 -4.14 2.78
C ARG A 149 7.17 -4.55 2.63
N LEU A 150 8.01 -3.66 2.11
CA LEU A 150 9.44 -3.90 1.99
C LEU A 150 10.12 -4.01 3.35
N ARG A 151 9.73 -3.16 4.31
CA ARG A 151 10.22 -3.25 5.70
C ARG A 151 9.77 -4.54 6.38
N ALA A 152 8.54 -4.98 6.13
CA ALA A 152 8.04 -6.26 6.60
C ALA A 152 8.83 -7.45 6.02
N ALA A 153 9.35 -7.31 4.80
CA ALA A 153 10.25 -8.26 4.15
C ALA A 153 11.73 -8.13 4.59
N GLY A 154 12.05 -7.21 5.50
CA GLY A 154 13.40 -7.06 6.07
C GLY A 154 14.30 -6.03 5.38
N HIS A 155 13.79 -5.25 4.42
CA HIS A 155 14.57 -4.19 3.76
C HIS A 155 14.54 -2.88 4.55
N ASP A 156 15.64 -2.11 4.51
CA ASP A 156 15.64 -0.74 4.99
C ASP A 156 15.00 0.20 3.95
N ALA A 157 13.67 0.16 3.90
CA ALA A 157 12.88 0.93 2.97
C ALA A 157 12.29 2.20 3.61
N ARG A 158 12.34 3.29 2.84
CA ARG A 158 11.72 4.60 3.09
C ARG A 158 10.88 4.99 1.88
N PHE A 159 10.01 5.99 2.03
CA PHE A 159 9.26 6.56 0.89
C PHE A 159 9.65 8.01 0.64
N LEU A 160 9.73 8.41 -0.62
CA LEU A 160 10.03 9.79 -1.01
C LEU A 160 8.85 10.70 -0.66
N GLN A 161 9.11 11.69 0.18
CA GLN A 161 8.11 12.69 0.55
C GLN A 161 7.69 13.52 -0.67
N GLY A 162 6.38 13.69 -0.86
CA GLY A 162 5.81 14.41 -2.00
C GLY A 162 5.91 13.69 -3.36
N GLY A 163 6.57 12.53 -3.42
CA GLY A 163 6.69 11.72 -4.63
C GLY A 163 7.41 12.42 -5.79
N ILE A 164 7.19 11.92 -7.00
CA ILE A 164 7.80 12.51 -8.21
C ILE A 164 7.26 13.91 -8.52
N ALA A 165 6.03 14.25 -8.12
CA ALA A 165 5.47 15.58 -8.32
C ALA A 165 6.27 16.65 -7.56
N ALA A 166 6.63 16.40 -6.30
CA ALA A 166 7.48 17.32 -5.54
C ALA A 166 8.93 17.34 -6.06
N TRP A 167 9.44 16.19 -6.52
CA TRP A 167 10.76 16.08 -7.14
C TRP A 167 10.87 16.97 -8.40
N GLU A 168 9.88 16.88 -9.29
CA GLU A 168 9.79 17.67 -10.51
C GLU A 168 9.61 19.17 -10.21
N ALA A 169 8.71 19.52 -9.28
CA ALA A 169 8.51 20.91 -8.86
C ALA A 169 9.78 21.55 -8.29
N ALA A 170 10.66 20.75 -7.69
CA ALA A 170 11.97 21.18 -7.20
C ALA A 170 13.05 21.26 -8.29
N GLY A 171 12.72 21.02 -9.57
CA GLY A 171 13.66 21.07 -10.70
C GLY A 171 14.72 19.96 -10.66
N ARG A 172 14.46 18.86 -9.97
CA ARG A 172 15.44 17.77 -9.81
C ARG A 172 15.50 16.88 -11.07
N PRO A 173 16.63 16.19 -11.30
CA PRO A 173 16.83 15.43 -12.53
C PRO A 173 15.77 14.34 -12.77
N LEU A 174 15.22 14.35 -13.98
CA LEU A 174 14.30 13.33 -14.51
C LEU A 174 14.93 12.67 -15.74
N ARG A 175 14.52 11.44 -16.04
CA ARG A 175 14.79 10.79 -17.32
C ARG A 175 13.47 10.48 -18.03
N THR A 176 13.50 10.51 -19.36
CA THR A 176 12.36 10.09 -20.19
C THR A 176 12.12 8.59 -20.09
N ILE A 177 10.86 8.18 -20.09
CA ILE A 177 10.45 6.78 -20.19
C ILE A 177 10.22 6.49 -21.68
N GLY A 178 11.06 5.66 -22.28
CA GLY A 178 10.98 5.31 -23.70
C GLY A 178 12.16 4.42 -24.10
N PRO A 179 12.12 3.81 -25.30
CA PRO A 179 13.31 3.19 -25.86
C PRO A 179 14.33 4.29 -26.16
N ASP A 180 15.60 4.04 -25.85
CA ASP A 180 16.71 4.90 -26.28
C ASP A 180 16.66 5.15 -27.81
#